data_AF-A0A174J815-F1
#
_entry.id   AF-A0A174J815-F1
#
_cell.length_a   1.000
_cell.length_b   1.000
_cell.length_c   1.000
_cell.angle_alpha   90.00
_cell.angle_beta   90.00
_cell.angle_gamma   90.00
#
_symmetry.space_group_name_H-M   'P 1'
#
loop_
_entity.id
_entity.type
_entity.pdbx_description
1 polymer ?
#
loop_
_entity_poly.entity_id
_entity_poly.type
_entity_poly.pdbx_seq_one_letter_code
_entity_poly.pdbx_strand_id
1 'polypeptide(L)'
;MKTNILTAIMLALAILVGSCNAPSDNALYREWRLEKYNCIATSSYGLTQVNENCNYVLQMDKTGVFYCTTDCNTISGCFEKSKNALKFSDISFTELACDNMIVERSIVYNLPCIKSYEITDDSILVLKDDKGHILMELIRYDLPDESLCGKWQLEKYNSIVITSNELTDINEESDCVLQLNNTGFVCTTDCNIISGNFVEDNNILGFSNISMTEKAVEGIVSCDDMELERSIEANLHCVKSYELKNNTVLYLKDTYGHILMELIKQ
;
A
#
# COMPACT_ATOMS: atom_id res chain seq x y z
N MET A 1 -39.86 63.34 18.92
CA MET A 1 -38.80 63.16 17.90
C MET A 1 -38.18 61.79 18.15
N LYS A 2 -38.26 60.89 17.18
CA LYS A 2 -37.80 59.49 17.29
C LYS A 2 -36.28 59.43 17.08
N THR A 3 -35.56 58.82 18.02
CA THR A 3 -34.12 58.59 17.93
C THR A 3 -33.87 57.33 17.12
N ASN A 4 -33.29 57.48 15.92
CA ASN A 4 -32.88 56.35 15.07
C ASN A 4 -31.52 55.84 15.54
N ILE A 5 -31.48 54.59 16.02
CA ILE A 5 -30.25 53.86 16.35
C ILE A 5 -29.80 53.17 15.06
N LEU A 6 -28.69 53.63 14.47
CA LEU A 6 -28.00 52.94 13.38
C LEU A 6 -27.12 51.83 13.97
N THR A 7 -27.54 50.59 13.79
CA THR A 7 -26.74 49.39 14.07
C THR A 7 -25.72 49.19 12.94
N ALA A 8 -24.43 49.33 13.26
CA ALA A 8 -23.34 48.98 12.37
C ALA A 8 -23.11 47.45 12.41
N ILE A 9 -23.38 46.77 11.30
CA ILE A 9 -23.08 45.34 11.13
C ILE A 9 -21.63 45.24 10.67
N MET A 10 -20.72 44.91 11.59
CA MET A 10 -19.34 44.53 11.27
C MET A 10 -19.36 43.11 10.71
N LEU A 11 -19.24 42.99 9.39
CA LEU A 11 -19.03 41.73 8.69
C LEU A 11 -17.57 41.29 8.92
N ALA A 12 -17.32 40.48 9.95
CA ALA A 12 -16.02 39.86 10.16
C ALA A 12 -15.82 38.75 9.09
N LEU A 13 -14.97 39.03 8.11
CA LEU A 13 -14.53 38.06 7.11
C LEU A 13 -13.71 36.97 7.85
N ALA A 14 -14.29 35.80 8.04
CA ALA A 14 -13.58 34.64 8.54
C ALA A 14 -12.57 34.19 7.47
N ILE A 15 -11.30 34.51 7.67
CA ILE A 15 -10.20 33.94 6.89
C ILE A 15 -10.12 32.47 7.29
N LEU A 16 -10.68 31.60 6.45
CA LEU A 16 -10.42 30.17 6.46
C LEU A 16 -8.92 29.98 6.17
N VAL A 17 -8.11 29.96 7.23
CA VAL A 17 -6.79 29.35 7.17
C VAL A 17 -7.01 27.85 6.97
N GLY A 18 -6.86 27.39 5.73
CA GLY A 18 -6.74 25.98 5.45
C GLY A 18 -5.57 25.44 6.28
N SER A 19 -5.89 24.63 7.28
CA SER A 19 -4.90 23.83 7.99
C SER A 19 -4.31 22.88 6.97
N CYS A 20 -3.20 23.27 6.34
CA CYS A 20 -2.30 22.31 5.74
C CYS A 20 -1.81 21.47 6.92
N ASN A 21 -2.31 20.24 7.05
CA ASN A 21 -1.76 19.30 8.01
C ASN A 21 -0.28 19.16 7.65
N ALA A 22 0.59 19.81 8.42
CA ALA A 22 2.00 19.57 8.31
C ALA A 22 2.22 18.07 8.57
N PRO A 23 3.08 17.38 7.80
CA PRO A 23 3.41 15.99 8.04
C PRO A 23 3.74 15.80 9.52
N SER A 24 3.27 14.70 10.10
CA SER A 24 3.55 14.44 11.51
C SER A 24 5.07 14.45 11.73
N ASP A 25 5.57 15.03 12.83
CA ASP A 25 7.03 15.11 13.08
C ASP A 25 7.70 13.71 13.11
N ASN A 26 6.87 12.67 13.28
CA ASN A 26 7.24 11.26 13.25
C ASN A 26 7.08 10.56 11.89
N ALA A 27 6.57 11.22 10.85
CA ALA A 27 6.28 10.60 9.56
C ALA A 27 7.51 9.90 8.96
N LEU A 28 8.71 10.46 9.18
CA LEU A 28 9.97 9.89 8.72
C LEU A 28 10.31 8.54 9.39
N TYR A 29 9.91 8.33 10.65
CA TYR A 29 10.31 7.17 11.45
C TYR A 29 9.46 5.93 11.14
N ARG A 30 9.75 5.27 10.02
CA ARG A 30 9.06 4.08 9.52
C ARG A 30 9.90 3.41 8.43
N GLU A 31 9.29 2.43 7.79
CA GLU A 31 9.78 1.80 6.58
C GLU A 31 9.23 2.51 5.33
N TRP A 32 10.09 2.66 4.33
CA TRP A 32 9.82 3.31 3.05
C TRP A 32 10.32 2.41 1.93
N ARG A 33 9.48 2.09 0.95
CA ARG A 33 9.87 1.35 -0.26
C ARG A 33 10.47 2.29 -1.28
N LEU A 34 11.62 1.96 -1.85
CA LEU A 34 12.18 2.71 -2.96
C LEU A 34 11.31 2.51 -4.22
N GLU A 35 10.84 3.59 -4.81
CA GLU A 35 10.10 3.57 -6.08
C GLU A 35 11.00 4.02 -7.23
N LYS A 36 11.74 5.12 -7.03
CA LYS A 36 12.65 5.67 -8.04
C LYS A 36 13.96 6.12 -7.44
N TYR A 37 15.04 6.06 -8.21
CA TYR A 37 16.38 6.43 -7.76
C TYR A 37 17.21 7.05 -8.87
N ASN A 38 18.17 7.90 -8.52
CA ASN A 38 19.18 8.36 -9.45
C ASN A 38 20.22 7.26 -9.66
N CYS A 39 20.28 6.74 -10.90
CA CYS A 39 21.14 5.61 -11.23
C CYS A 39 22.56 6.07 -11.57
N ILE A 40 23.56 5.49 -10.91
CA ILE A 40 24.98 5.84 -11.12
C ILE A 40 25.49 5.51 -12.53
N ALA A 41 24.82 4.62 -13.25
CA ALA A 41 25.16 4.32 -14.65
C ALA A 41 24.63 5.38 -15.63
N THR A 42 23.78 6.30 -15.17
CA THR A 42 23.23 7.38 -16.00
C THR A 42 23.92 8.69 -15.67
N SER A 43 24.35 9.43 -16.69
CA SER A 43 25.06 10.71 -16.52
C SER A 43 24.12 11.91 -16.26
N SER A 44 22.88 11.66 -15.83
CA SER A 44 21.84 12.67 -15.66
C SER A 44 21.15 12.50 -14.30
N TYR A 45 20.56 13.57 -13.78
CA TYR A 45 19.66 13.51 -12.61
C TYR A 45 18.28 12.90 -12.94
N GLY A 46 18.13 12.21 -14.07
CA GLY A 46 16.93 11.45 -14.38
C GLY A 46 16.76 10.30 -13.38
N LEU A 47 15.53 10.12 -12.89
CA LEU A 47 15.19 9.02 -12.00
C LEU A 47 14.91 7.75 -12.82
N THR A 48 15.43 6.63 -12.33
CA THR A 48 15.16 5.29 -12.83
C THR A 48 14.12 4.63 -11.94
N GLN A 49 13.10 4.03 -12.55
CA GLN A 49 12.09 3.24 -11.84
C GLN A 49 12.70 1.92 -11.35
N VAL A 50 12.41 1.55 -10.11
CA VAL A 50 12.75 0.23 -9.56
C VAL A 50 11.94 -0.85 -10.29
N ASN A 51 12.55 -2.01 -10.57
CA ASN A 51 11.83 -3.15 -11.14
C ASN A 51 10.75 -3.63 -10.15
N GLU A 52 9.54 -3.93 -10.64
CA GLU A 52 8.40 -4.35 -9.84
C GLU A 52 8.64 -5.61 -8.98
N ASN A 53 9.61 -6.45 -9.36
CA ASN A 53 9.97 -7.66 -8.63
C ASN A 53 11.05 -7.42 -7.55
N CYS A 54 11.62 -6.21 -7.48
CA CYS A 54 12.63 -5.86 -6.49
C CYS A 54 11.98 -5.14 -5.30
N ASN A 55 12.47 -5.42 -4.09
CA ASN A 55 11.92 -4.80 -2.88
C ASN A 55 13.04 -4.18 -2.02
N TYR A 56 13.32 -2.90 -2.29
CA TYR A 56 14.29 -2.14 -1.51
C TYR A 56 13.56 -1.31 -0.45
N VAL A 57 13.87 -1.56 0.82
CA VAL A 57 13.16 -0.94 1.95
C VAL A 57 14.14 -0.16 2.80
N LEU A 58 13.92 1.14 2.96
CA LEU A 58 14.63 2.03 3.87
C LEU A 58 13.83 2.20 5.17
N GLN A 59 14.37 1.71 6.27
CA GLN A 59 13.85 1.89 7.62
C GLN A 59 14.65 2.97 8.34
N MET A 60 13.97 3.90 9.00
CA MET A 60 14.57 4.92 9.85
C MET A 60 13.90 4.90 11.22
N ASP A 61 14.68 4.79 12.30
CA ASP A 61 14.16 4.77 13.66
C ASP A 61 14.40 6.07 14.43
N LYS A 62 13.80 6.17 15.62
CA LYS A 62 13.89 7.37 16.48
C LYS A 62 15.27 7.56 17.13
N THR A 63 16.13 6.55 17.08
CA THR A 63 17.49 6.60 17.65
C THR A 63 18.50 7.23 16.70
N GLY A 64 18.10 7.52 15.45
CA GLY A 64 18.97 8.07 14.43
C GLY A 64 19.74 6.99 13.68
N VAL A 65 19.26 5.73 13.69
CA VAL A 65 19.83 4.63 12.93
C VAL A 65 18.91 4.31 11.75
N PHE A 66 19.52 4.00 10.60
CA PHE A 66 18.79 3.51 9.44
C PHE A 66 19.32 2.16 8.96
N TYR A 67 18.42 1.41 8.34
CA TYR A 67 18.73 0.18 7.61
C TYR A 67 18.07 0.26 6.25
N CYS A 68 18.77 -0.11 5.19
CA CYS A 68 18.20 -0.35 3.88
C CYS A 68 18.42 -1.80 3.51
N THR A 69 17.32 -2.56 3.49
CA THR A 69 17.29 -3.94 3.02
C THR A 69 17.19 -3.92 1.50
N THR A 70 18.10 -4.62 0.84
CA THR A 70 18.11 -4.77 -0.61
C THR A 70 18.04 -6.24 -1.00
N ASP A 71 17.93 -6.54 -2.30
CA ASP A 71 17.76 -7.93 -2.76
C ASP A 71 18.96 -8.84 -2.42
N CYS A 72 20.15 -8.27 -2.28
CA CYS A 72 21.38 -9.01 -2.00
C CYS A 72 22.05 -8.59 -0.69
N ASN A 73 22.05 -7.28 -0.39
CA ASN A 73 22.84 -6.70 0.67
C ASN A 73 21.99 -5.98 1.72
N THR A 74 22.64 -5.58 2.80
CA THR A 74 22.06 -4.64 3.77
C THR A 74 22.97 -3.46 3.89
N ILE A 75 22.41 -2.27 3.78
CA ILE A 75 23.08 -0.99 3.98
C ILE A 75 22.61 -0.44 5.32
N SER A 76 23.48 0.10 6.14
CA SER A 76 23.11 0.68 7.43
C SER A 76 23.99 1.86 7.79
N GLY A 77 23.56 2.64 8.76
CA GLY A 77 24.35 3.75 9.30
C GLY A 77 23.51 4.65 10.19
N CYS A 78 23.96 5.88 10.32
CA CYS A 78 23.31 6.90 11.13
C CYS A 78 22.60 7.93 10.24
N PHE A 79 21.59 8.60 10.78
CA PHE A 79 20.99 9.77 10.17
C PHE A 79 20.64 10.84 11.21
N GLU A 80 20.74 12.09 10.77
CA GLU A 80 20.33 13.27 11.54
C GLU A 80 19.22 14.00 10.78
N LYS A 81 18.14 14.36 11.47
CA LYS A 81 17.06 15.17 10.91
C LYS A 81 16.97 16.53 11.60
N SER A 82 16.65 17.55 10.81
CA SER A 82 16.09 18.82 11.26
C SER A 82 14.89 19.17 10.38
N LYS A 83 14.20 20.29 10.66
CA LYS A 83 12.90 20.62 10.04
C LYS A 83 12.80 20.31 8.53
N ASN A 84 13.81 20.67 7.73
CA ASN A 84 13.86 20.40 6.29
C ASN A 84 15.19 19.77 5.84
N ALA A 85 16.02 19.29 6.78
CA ALA A 85 17.31 18.72 6.45
C ALA A 85 17.39 17.27 6.91
N LEU A 86 17.98 16.43 6.08
CA LEU A 86 18.26 15.03 6.38
C LEU A 86 19.68 14.74 5.92
N LYS A 87 20.47 14.12 6.79
CA LYS A 87 21.85 13.76 6.48
C LYS A 87 22.11 12.34 6.95
N PHE A 88 22.64 11.51 6.06
CA PHE A 88 23.12 10.18 6.39
C PHE A 88 24.63 10.20 6.64
N SER A 89 25.10 9.40 7.59
CA SER A 89 26.51 9.23 7.94
C SER A 89 26.82 7.79 8.33
N ASP A 90 28.10 7.49 8.49
CA ASP A 90 28.60 6.19 8.99
C ASP A 90 28.03 4.99 8.20
N ILE A 91 27.91 5.18 6.89
CA ILE A 91 27.29 4.22 5.99
C ILE A 91 28.21 3.02 5.82
N SER A 92 27.66 1.85 6.14
CA SER A 92 28.28 0.55 5.93
C SER A 92 27.33 -0.35 5.14
N PHE A 93 27.87 -1.35 4.46
CA PHE A 93 27.07 -2.32 3.73
C PHE A 93 27.75 -3.68 3.69
N THR A 94 26.96 -4.75 3.59
CA THR A 94 27.49 -6.09 3.33
C THR A 94 27.95 -6.21 1.88
N GLU A 95 28.91 -7.09 1.61
CA GLU A 95 29.40 -7.37 0.24
C GLU A 95 29.13 -8.83 -0.15
N LEU A 96 27.87 -9.14 -0.45
CA LEU A 96 27.48 -10.40 -1.08
C LEU A 96 27.52 -10.26 -2.61
N ALA A 97 27.90 -11.34 -3.29
CA ALA A 97 28.02 -11.37 -4.75
C ALA A 97 26.68 -11.75 -5.38
N CYS A 98 26.00 -10.77 -5.97
CA CYS A 98 24.77 -10.98 -6.76
C CYS A 98 24.92 -10.45 -8.20
N ASP A 99 24.10 -11.00 -9.10
CA ASP A 99 24.19 -10.74 -10.55
C ASP A 99 23.93 -9.28 -10.92
N ASN A 100 23.07 -8.59 -10.16
CA ASN A 100 22.76 -7.18 -10.40
C ASN A 100 22.91 -6.34 -9.12
N MET A 101 23.95 -5.51 -9.10
CA MET A 101 24.31 -4.64 -7.98
C MET A 101 24.03 -3.15 -8.26
N ILE A 102 23.39 -2.81 -9.39
CA ILE A 102 23.31 -1.41 -9.84
C ILE A 102 22.47 -0.54 -8.92
N VAL A 103 21.33 -1.06 -8.45
CA VAL A 103 20.42 -0.33 -7.57
C VAL A 103 21.08 -0.13 -6.21
N GLU A 104 21.62 -1.20 -5.62
CA GLU A 104 22.31 -1.16 -4.33
C GLU A 104 23.47 -0.16 -4.32
N ARG A 105 24.33 -0.20 -5.35
CA ARG A 105 25.43 0.76 -5.49
C ARG A 105 24.92 2.19 -5.68
N SER A 106 23.79 2.37 -6.35
CA SER A 106 23.17 3.69 -6.50
C SER A 106 22.63 4.21 -5.17
N ILE A 107 22.01 3.37 -4.35
CA ILE A 107 21.55 3.74 -3.00
C ILE A 107 22.75 4.15 -2.14
N VAL A 108 23.81 3.33 -2.10
CA VAL A 108 25.05 3.64 -1.34
C VAL A 108 25.68 4.96 -1.80
N TYR A 109 25.65 5.24 -3.11
CA TYR A 109 26.17 6.50 -3.66
C TYR A 109 25.29 7.71 -3.35
N ASN A 110 23.96 7.54 -3.37
CA ASN A 110 23.01 8.63 -3.18
C ASN A 110 22.86 9.04 -1.72
N LEU A 111 22.85 8.09 -0.77
CA LEU A 111 22.63 8.36 0.66
C LEU A 111 23.53 9.47 1.24
N PRO A 112 24.87 9.47 1.03
CA PRO A 112 25.75 10.56 1.50
C PRO A 112 25.44 11.93 0.90
N CYS A 113 24.87 11.96 -0.31
CA CYS A 113 24.58 13.19 -1.05
C CYS A 113 23.30 13.88 -0.56
N ILE A 114 22.43 13.18 0.16
CA ILE A 114 21.18 13.75 0.66
C ILE A 114 21.46 14.88 1.65
N LYS A 115 20.70 15.97 1.52
CA LYS A 115 20.74 17.13 2.41
C LYS A 115 19.37 17.61 2.83
N SER A 116 18.34 17.30 2.05
CA SER A 116 16.97 17.70 2.34
C SER A 116 15.99 16.59 1.99
N TYR A 117 14.79 16.68 2.55
CA TYR A 117 13.72 15.75 2.32
C TYR A 117 12.37 16.47 2.30
N GLU A 118 11.41 15.88 1.61
CA GLU A 118 10.00 16.30 1.62
C GLU A 118 9.13 15.07 1.85
N ILE A 119 8.12 15.22 2.70
CA ILE A 119 7.08 14.21 2.90
C ILE A 119 5.76 14.80 2.43
N THR A 120 5.07 14.10 1.54
CA THR A 120 3.74 14.49 1.05
C THR A 120 2.72 13.49 1.58
N ASP A 121 1.68 14.00 2.24
CA ASP A 121 0.53 13.23 2.77
C ASP A 121 0.90 11.97 3.58
N ASP A 122 2.04 12.01 4.29
CA ASP A 122 2.63 10.87 5.03
C ASP A 122 2.83 9.58 4.18
N SER A 123 2.78 9.68 2.84
CA SER A 123 2.77 8.54 1.90
C SER A 123 3.93 8.55 0.91
N ILE A 124 4.48 9.71 0.59
CA ILE A 124 5.62 9.86 -0.33
C ILE A 124 6.75 10.58 0.38
N LEU A 125 7.95 9.98 0.35
CA LEU A 125 9.20 10.56 0.82
C LEU A 125 10.12 10.85 -0.37
N VAL A 126 10.49 12.11 -0.54
CA VAL A 126 11.42 12.56 -1.58
C VAL A 126 12.73 12.98 -0.93
N LEU A 127 13.86 12.41 -1.38
CA LEU A 127 15.19 12.68 -0.86
C LEU A 127 16.03 13.44 -1.90
N LYS A 128 16.59 14.59 -1.49
CA LYS A 128 17.23 15.54 -2.40
C LYS A 128 18.66 15.91 -1.98
N ASP A 129 19.48 16.24 -2.96
CA ASP A 129 20.83 16.77 -2.75
C ASP A 129 20.84 18.24 -2.25
N ASP A 130 22.02 18.85 -2.14
CA ASP A 130 22.21 20.24 -1.73
C ASP A 130 21.67 21.28 -2.72
N LYS A 131 21.49 20.89 -3.99
CA LYS A 131 20.97 21.73 -5.08
C LYS A 131 19.47 21.51 -5.31
N GLY A 132 18.86 20.59 -4.58
CA GLY A 132 17.45 20.25 -4.70
C GLY A 132 17.14 19.23 -5.80
N HIS A 133 18.14 18.58 -6.39
CA HIS A 133 17.89 17.47 -7.31
C HIS A 133 17.37 16.25 -6.54
N ILE A 134 16.35 15.60 -7.08
CA ILE A 134 15.80 14.38 -6.49
C ILE A 134 16.77 13.23 -6.75
N LEU A 135 17.19 12.56 -5.67
CA LEU A 135 18.04 11.38 -5.74
C LEU A 135 17.25 10.10 -5.51
N MET A 136 16.21 10.15 -4.67
CA MET A 136 15.33 9.00 -4.41
C MET A 136 13.90 9.46 -4.15
N GLU A 137 12.95 8.72 -4.69
CA GLU A 137 11.53 8.80 -4.33
C GLU A 137 11.14 7.46 -3.71
N LEU A 138 10.58 7.54 -2.52
CA LEU A 138 10.12 6.40 -1.75
C LEU A 138 8.64 6.57 -1.43
N ILE A 139 7.96 5.45 -1.35
CA ILE A 139 6.57 5.36 -0.93
C ILE A 139 6.52 4.67 0.41
N ARG A 140 5.53 5.01 1.23
CA ARG A 140 5.33 4.39 2.53
C ARG A 140 5.30 2.86 2.36
N TYR A 141 6.12 2.17 3.16
CA TYR A 141 6.11 0.71 3.17
C TYR A 141 4.98 0.27 4.09
N ASP A 142 3.76 0.29 3.54
CA ASP A 142 2.61 -0.29 4.21
C ASP A 142 2.66 -1.80 4.01
N LEU A 143 3.13 -2.51 5.04
CA LEU A 143 2.67 -3.86 5.25
C LEU A 143 1.15 -3.76 5.47
N PRO A 144 0.34 -4.57 4.78
CA PRO A 144 -1.08 -4.65 5.09
C PRO A 144 -1.24 -4.85 6.60
N ASP A 145 -2.22 -4.18 7.21
CA ASP A 145 -2.53 -4.37 8.63
C ASP A 145 -2.42 -5.87 8.99
N GLU A 146 -1.57 -6.23 9.96
CA GLU A 146 -1.36 -7.63 10.35
C GLU A 146 -2.68 -8.33 10.70
N SER A 147 -3.67 -7.56 11.17
CA SER A 147 -5.02 -8.07 11.44
C SER A 147 -5.79 -8.48 10.19
N LEU A 148 -5.48 -7.89 9.03
CA LEU A 148 -6.04 -8.22 7.72
C LEU A 148 -5.35 -9.45 7.11
N CYS A 149 -4.04 -9.62 7.30
CA CYS A 149 -3.32 -10.80 6.80
C CYS A 149 -3.80 -12.10 7.47
N GLY A 150 -3.78 -13.21 6.72
CA GLY A 150 -4.24 -14.52 7.18
C GLY A 150 -5.32 -15.12 6.28
N LYS A 151 -5.95 -16.19 6.76
CA LYS A 151 -7.01 -16.92 6.05
C LYS A 151 -8.38 -16.45 6.50
N TRP A 152 -9.27 -16.26 5.53
CA TRP A 152 -10.64 -15.82 5.71
C TRP A 152 -11.57 -16.77 4.98
N GLN A 153 -12.47 -17.42 5.70
CA GLN A 153 -13.56 -18.19 5.12
C GLN A 153 -14.57 -17.23 4.49
N LEU A 154 -14.95 -17.45 3.23
CA LEU A 154 -16.03 -16.71 2.60
C LEU A 154 -17.39 -17.23 3.12
N GLU A 155 -18.20 -16.36 3.72
CA GLU A 155 -19.54 -16.71 4.21
C GLU A 155 -20.63 -16.22 3.25
N LYS A 156 -20.48 -14.98 2.76
CA LYS A 156 -21.43 -14.39 1.82
C LYS A 156 -20.74 -13.60 0.73
N TYR A 157 -21.35 -13.55 -0.44
CA TYR A 157 -20.84 -12.83 -1.59
C TYR A 157 -21.98 -12.21 -2.40
N ASN A 158 -21.67 -11.15 -3.14
CA ASN A 158 -22.60 -10.56 -4.09
C ASN A 158 -22.58 -11.37 -5.39
N SER A 159 -23.69 -12.04 -5.71
CA SER A 159 -23.79 -12.89 -6.90
C SER A 159 -24.02 -12.07 -8.16
N ILE A 160 -23.32 -12.40 -9.25
CA ILE A 160 -23.50 -11.73 -10.55
C ILE A 160 -24.86 -12.03 -11.20
N VAL A 161 -25.58 -13.05 -10.72
CA VAL A 161 -26.90 -13.44 -11.24
C VAL A 161 -28.03 -12.64 -10.58
N ILE A 162 -27.80 -12.15 -9.35
CA ILE A 162 -28.78 -11.39 -8.60
C ILE A 162 -28.60 -9.91 -8.89
N THR A 163 -29.64 -9.26 -9.42
CA THR A 163 -29.61 -7.82 -9.74
C THR A 163 -30.01 -6.96 -8.54
N SER A 164 -29.52 -7.28 -7.34
CA SER A 164 -29.72 -6.53 -6.10
C SER A 164 -28.41 -6.49 -5.32
N ASN A 165 -28.32 -5.67 -4.28
CA ASN A 165 -27.17 -5.64 -3.36
C ASN A 165 -27.34 -6.65 -2.20
N GLU A 166 -28.26 -7.60 -2.32
CA GLU A 166 -28.43 -8.65 -1.31
C GLU A 166 -27.33 -9.69 -1.49
N LEU A 167 -26.65 -10.02 -0.39
CA LEU A 167 -25.60 -11.04 -0.40
C LEU A 167 -26.21 -12.44 -0.48
N THR A 168 -25.55 -13.32 -1.21
CA THR A 168 -25.81 -14.76 -1.30
C THR A 168 -24.95 -15.50 -0.29
N ASP A 169 -25.54 -16.40 0.47
CA ASP A 169 -24.80 -17.29 1.38
C ASP A 169 -24.00 -18.33 0.57
N ILE A 170 -22.80 -18.67 1.05
CA ILE A 170 -22.03 -19.79 0.53
C ILE A 170 -22.76 -21.11 0.86
N ASN A 171 -22.62 -22.13 0.01
CA ASN A 171 -23.10 -23.47 0.35
C ASN A 171 -22.30 -24.01 1.55
N GLU A 172 -22.96 -24.65 2.52
CA GLU A 172 -22.32 -25.21 3.73
C GLU A 172 -21.23 -26.26 3.41
N GLU A 173 -21.28 -26.86 2.22
CA GLU A 173 -20.26 -27.82 1.76
C GLU A 173 -19.06 -27.16 1.05
N SER A 174 -19.14 -25.87 0.72
CA SER A 174 -18.08 -25.13 0.03
C SER A 174 -16.99 -24.66 0.99
N ASP A 175 -15.73 -24.87 0.62
CA ASP A 175 -14.56 -24.48 1.43
C ASP A 175 -13.81 -23.30 0.79
N CYS A 176 -14.54 -22.23 0.51
CA CYS A 176 -13.98 -21.05 -0.15
C CYS A 176 -13.18 -20.20 0.85
N VAL A 177 -11.87 -20.08 0.61
CA VAL A 177 -10.94 -19.38 1.51
C VAL A 177 -10.19 -18.29 0.76
N LEU A 178 -10.29 -17.04 1.23
CA LEU A 178 -9.41 -15.94 0.82
C LEU A 178 -8.24 -15.83 1.80
N GLN A 179 -7.03 -16.05 1.29
CA GLN A 179 -5.79 -15.83 2.02
C GLN A 179 -5.13 -14.52 1.57
N LEU A 180 -4.89 -13.61 2.52
CA LEU A 180 -4.19 -12.34 2.32
C LEU A 180 -2.79 -12.43 2.94
N ASN A 181 -1.76 -12.21 2.13
CA ASN A 181 -0.36 -12.24 2.53
C ASN A 181 0.35 -10.94 2.14
N ASN A 182 1.56 -10.72 2.67
CA ASN A 182 2.37 -9.53 2.37
C ASN A 182 2.72 -9.37 0.87
N THR A 183 2.60 -10.43 0.08
CA THR A 183 2.98 -10.45 -1.34
C THR A 183 1.79 -10.48 -2.29
N GLY A 184 0.54 -10.51 -1.79
CA GLY A 184 -0.66 -10.66 -2.60
C GLY A 184 -1.70 -11.56 -1.96
N PHE A 185 -2.67 -12.00 -2.76
CA PHE A 185 -3.77 -12.85 -2.28
C PHE A 185 -3.91 -14.13 -3.09
N VAL A 186 -4.50 -15.13 -2.44
CA VAL A 186 -4.96 -16.37 -3.07
C VAL A 186 -6.33 -16.68 -2.50
N CYS A 187 -7.34 -16.75 -3.36
CA CYS A 187 -8.65 -17.26 -3.06
C CYS A 187 -8.78 -18.68 -3.63
N THR A 188 -8.91 -19.66 -2.74
CA THR A 188 -9.18 -21.05 -3.11
C THR A 188 -10.68 -21.26 -3.07
N THR A 189 -11.24 -21.71 -4.18
CA THR A 189 -12.66 -22.06 -4.32
C THR A 189 -12.78 -23.57 -4.55
N ASP A 190 -14.00 -24.09 -4.66
CA ASP A 190 -14.24 -25.53 -4.81
C ASP A 190 -13.64 -26.09 -6.12
N CYS A 191 -13.57 -25.27 -7.18
CA CYS A 191 -13.00 -25.69 -8.45
C CYS A 191 -11.68 -24.98 -8.80
N ASN A 192 -11.62 -23.65 -8.63
CA ASN A 192 -10.55 -22.82 -9.15
C ASN A 192 -9.78 -22.07 -8.06
N ILE A 193 -8.61 -21.58 -8.45
CA ILE A 193 -7.81 -20.66 -7.64
C ILE A 193 -7.83 -19.30 -8.33
N ILE A 194 -8.23 -18.27 -7.60
CA ILE A 194 -8.14 -16.87 -8.00
C ILE A 194 -6.97 -16.26 -7.23
N SER A 195 -6.08 -15.55 -7.89
CA SER A 195 -4.90 -14.97 -7.25
C SER A 195 -4.53 -13.65 -7.88
N GLY A 196 -3.73 -12.87 -7.16
CA GLY A 196 -3.24 -11.60 -7.65
C GLY A 196 -2.57 -10.80 -6.54
N ASN A 197 -2.49 -9.50 -6.76
CA ASN A 197 -1.91 -8.55 -5.82
C ASN A 197 -3.02 -7.75 -5.14
N PHE A 198 -2.72 -7.17 -3.98
CA PHE A 198 -3.57 -6.16 -3.38
C PHE A 198 -2.74 -5.04 -2.77
N VAL A 199 -3.37 -3.89 -2.59
CA VAL A 199 -2.82 -2.73 -1.88
C VAL A 199 -3.80 -2.38 -0.78
N GLU A 200 -3.27 -2.16 0.42
CA GLU A 200 -4.02 -1.70 1.58
C GLU A 200 -3.40 -0.39 2.09
N ASP A 201 -4.24 0.61 2.37
CA ASP A 201 -3.86 1.83 3.07
C ASP A 201 -5.06 2.40 3.82
N ASN A 202 -5.07 2.31 5.15
CA ASN A 202 -6.04 2.98 6.02
C ASN A 202 -7.51 2.72 5.63
N ASN A 203 -7.93 1.45 5.57
CA ASN A 203 -9.26 0.98 5.15
C ASN A 203 -9.54 1.09 3.64
N ILE A 204 -8.63 1.63 2.84
CA ILE A 204 -8.65 1.47 1.39
C ILE A 204 -8.06 0.10 1.08
N LEU A 205 -8.75 -0.68 0.24
CA LEU A 205 -8.27 -1.98 -0.22
C LEU A 205 -8.61 -2.15 -1.69
N GLY A 206 -7.61 -2.47 -2.50
CA GLY A 206 -7.80 -2.69 -3.92
C GLY A 206 -7.03 -3.92 -4.39
N PHE A 207 -7.70 -4.78 -5.17
CA PHE A 207 -7.09 -5.95 -5.80
C PHE A 207 -6.68 -5.64 -7.24
N SER A 208 -5.58 -6.23 -7.69
CA SER A 208 -5.00 -6.02 -9.02
C SER A 208 -4.30 -7.29 -9.53
N ASN A 209 -4.00 -7.34 -10.83
CA ASN A 209 -3.41 -8.51 -11.49
C ASN A 209 -4.17 -9.81 -11.16
N ILE A 210 -5.49 -9.71 -11.10
CA ILE A 210 -6.37 -10.83 -10.77
C ILE A 210 -6.33 -11.82 -11.93
N SER A 211 -6.06 -13.08 -11.60
CA SER A 211 -6.06 -14.20 -12.52
C SER A 211 -6.75 -15.38 -11.86
N MET A 212 -7.55 -16.10 -12.64
CA MET A 212 -8.21 -17.33 -12.23
C MET A 212 -7.66 -18.51 -13.02
N THR A 213 -7.45 -19.64 -12.37
CA THR A 213 -7.17 -20.90 -13.07
C THR A 213 -8.43 -21.37 -13.78
N GLU A 214 -8.33 -21.93 -14.98
CA GLU A 214 -9.44 -22.62 -15.63
C GLU A 214 -9.13 -24.12 -15.64
N LYS A 215 -9.61 -24.86 -14.63
CA LYS A 215 -9.44 -26.31 -14.60
C LYS A 215 -10.56 -26.99 -15.39
N ALA A 216 -10.21 -27.60 -16.52
CA ALA A 216 -11.01 -28.64 -17.14
C ALA A 216 -10.51 -30.00 -16.65
N VAL A 217 -11.28 -30.71 -15.82
CA VAL A 217 -10.93 -32.08 -15.39
C VAL A 217 -11.57 -33.09 -16.33
N GLU A 218 -10.73 -33.89 -17.00
CA GLU A 218 -11.20 -34.92 -17.92
C GLU A 218 -11.90 -36.06 -17.14
N GLY A 219 -13.21 -36.27 -17.37
CA GLY A 219 -13.99 -37.37 -16.80
C GLY A 219 -14.62 -37.14 -15.42
N ILE A 220 -14.52 -35.92 -14.86
CA ILE A 220 -15.29 -35.50 -13.69
C ILE A 220 -16.30 -34.45 -14.16
N VAL A 221 -17.54 -34.56 -13.67
CA VAL A 221 -18.61 -33.56 -13.85
C VAL A 221 -18.01 -32.19 -13.64
N SER A 222 -18.23 -31.31 -14.61
CA SER A 222 -17.45 -30.09 -14.71
C SER A 222 -17.73 -29.20 -13.50
N CYS A 223 -16.97 -28.13 -13.36
CA CYS A 223 -17.39 -26.99 -12.56
C CYS A 223 -18.61 -26.37 -13.29
N ASP A 224 -19.73 -27.11 -13.25
CA ASP A 224 -20.90 -26.97 -14.13
C ASP A 224 -21.52 -25.58 -13.96
N ASP A 225 -21.28 -24.97 -12.81
CA ASP A 225 -21.67 -23.60 -12.51
C ASP A 225 -20.48 -22.80 -11.95
N MET A 226 -19.80 -22.05 -12.82
CA MET A 226 -18.74 -21.10 -12.46
C MET A 226 -19.29 -19.79 -11.85
N GLU A 227 -20.57 -19.73 -11.50
CA GLU A 227 -21.20 -18.52 -10.94
C GLU A 227 -20.49 -18.04 -9.67
N LEU A 228 -20.13 -18.95 -8.76
CA LEU A 228 -19.45 -18.59 -7.52
C LEU A 228 -18.10 -17.92 -7.82
N GLU A 229 -17.24 -18.58 -8.60
CA GLU A 229 -15.89 -18.07 -8.89
C GLU A 229 -15.93 -16.78 -9.69
N ARG A 230 -16.80 -16.69 -10.71
CA ARG A 230 -16.99 -15.47 -11.49
C ARG A 230 -17.54 -14.33 -10.64
N SER A 231 -18.39 -14.63 -9.66
CA SER A 231 -18.88 -13.63 -8.71
C SER A 231 -17.77 -13.13 -7.80
N ILE A 232 -16.94 -14.02 -7.25
CA ILE A 232 -15.80 -13.65 -6.42
C ILE A 232 -14.81 -12.79 -7.23
N GLU A 233 -14.44 -13.23 -8.43
CA GLU A 233 -13.54 -12.48 -9.33
C GLU A 233 -14.09 -11.08 -9.62
N ALA A 234 -15.37 -10.97 -10.02
CA ALA A 234 -16.02 -9.71 -10.30
C ALA A 234 -16.08 -8.79 -9.06
N ASN A 235 -16.36 -9.36 -7.88
CA ASN A 235 -16.37 -8.63 -6.62
C ASN A 235 -14.97 -8.10 -6.29
N LEU A 236 -13.92 -8.91 -6.40
CA LEU A 236 -12.53 -8.49 -6.13
C LEU A 236 -12.10 -7.30 -7.01
N HIS A 237 -12.50 -7.27 -8.28
CA HIS A 237 -12.28 -6.10 -9.15
C HIS A 237 -12.98 -4.82 -8.65
N CYS A 238 -14.13 -4.97 -7.99
CA CYS A 238 -14.94 -3.87 -7.50
C CYS A 238 -14.53 -3.38 -6.10
N VAL A 239 -13.77 -4.15 -5.32
CA VAL A 239 -13.36 -3.73 -3.97
C VAL A 239 -12.56 -2.43 -4.03
N LYS A 240 -12.92 -1.50 -3.14
CA LYS A 240 -12.23 -0.23 -2.92
C LYS A 240 -11.95 0.04 -1.45
N SER A 241 -12.67 -0.60 -0.54
CA SER A 241 -12.47 -0.45 0.90
C SER A 241 -12.82 -1.74 1.64
N TYR A 242 -12.44 -1.80 2.91
CA TYR A 242 -12.85 -2.87 3.81
C TYR A 242 -13.31 -2.34 5.18
N GLU A 243 -14.01 -3.19 5.92
CA GLU A 243 -14.27 -2.98 7.34
C GLU A 243 -13.93 -4.26 8.09
N LEU A 244 -13.15 -4.12 9.16
CA LEU A 244 -12.81 -5.23 10.05
C LEU A 244 -13.56 -5.08 11.38
N LYS A 245 -14.38 -6.07 11.71
CA LYS A 245 -15.17 -6.10 12.95
C LYS A 245 -14.61 -7.14 13.91
N ASN A 246 -14.19 -6.67 15.09
CA ASN A 246 -13.60 -7.48 16.17
C ASN A 246 -12.40 -8.36 15.76
N ASN A 247 -11.72 -8.03 14.65
CA ASN A 247 -10.67 -8.84 14.03
C ASN A 247 -11.10 -10.26 13.61
N THR A 248 -12.41 -10.53 13.58
CA THR A 248 -12.96 -11.86 13.26
C THR A 248 -13.85 -11.85 12.03
N VAL A 249 -14.42 -10.70 11.65
CA VAL A 249 -15.27 -10.56 10.47
C VAL A 249 -14.73 -9.46 9.57
N LEU A 250 -14.52 -9.79 8.30
CA LEU A 250 -14.02 -8.91 7.25
C LEU A 250 -15.14 -8.65 6.24
N TYR A 251 -15.46 -7.37 6.04
CA TYR A 251 -16.37 -6.93 4.99
C TYR A 251 -15.56 -6.26 3.88
N LEU A 252 -15.66 -6.77 2.66
CA LEU A 252 -15.09 -6.15 1.47
C LEU A 252 -16.15 -5.31 0.78
N LYS A 253 -15.83 -4.07 0.42
CA LYS A 253 -16.82 -3.08 -0.03
C LYS A 253 -16.43 -2.41 -1.34
N ASP A 254 -17.45 -2.05 -2.12
CA ASP A 254 -17.30 -1.27 -3.35
C ASP A 254 -17.02 0.22 -3.06
N THR A 255 -16.98 1.04 -4.12
CA THR A 255 -16.75 2.49 -4.00
C THR A 255 -17.89 3.26 -3.34
N TYR A 256 -19.08 2.66 -3.25
CA TYR A 256 -20.30 3.25 -2.66
C TYR A 256 -20.52 2.77 -1.22
N GLY A 257 -19.67 1.86 -0.72
CA GLY A 257 -19.75 1.28 0.61
C GLY A 257 -20.70 0.08 0.71
N HIS A 258 -21.19 -0.45 -0.41
CA HIS A 258 -21.95 -1.70 -0.41
C HIS A 258 -21.03 -2.88 -0.12
N ILE A 259 -21.50 -3.82 0.68
CA ILE A 259 -20.75 -5.04 0.98
C ILE A 259 -20.83 -5.94 -0.25
N LEU A 260 -19.66 -6.36 -0.74
CA LEU A 260 -19.50 -7.32 -1.82
C LEU A 260 -19.23 -8.72 -1.29
N MET A 261 -18.49 -8.83 -0.18
CA MET A 261 -18.18 -10.10 0.47
C MET A 261 -18.13 -9.93 2.00
N GLU A 262 -18.65 -10.92 2.71
CA GLU A 262 -18.52 -11.10 4.16
C GLU A 262 -17.67 -12.36 4.40
N LEU A 263 -16.59 -12.20 5.16
CA LEU A 263 -15.66 -13.28 5.46
C LEU A 263 -15.38 -13.40 6.96
N ILE A 264 -15.09 -14.61 7.44
CA ILE A 264 -14.76 -14.91 8.83
C ILE A 264 -13.32 -15.40 8.96
N LYS A 265 -12.60 -14.92 9.96
CA LYS A 265 -11.22 -15.34 10.26
C LYS A 265 -11.17 -16.84 10.59
N GLN A 266 -10.27 -17.59 9.96
CA GLN A 266 -9.93 -18.96 10.36
C GLN A 266 -8.89 -19.01 11.49
#